data_AF-A0A060SDM0-F1
#
_entry.id   AF-A0A060SDM0-F1
#
_cell.length_a   1.000
_cell.length_b   1.000
_cell.length_c   1.000
_cell.angle_alpha   90.00
_cell.angle_beta   90.00
_cell.angle_gamma   90.00
#
_symmetry.space_group_name_H-M   'P 1'
#
loop_
_entity.id
_entity.type
_entity.pdbx_description
1 polymer ?
#
loop_
_entity_poly.entity_id
_entity_poly.type
_entity_poly.pdbx_seq_one_letter_code
_entity_poly.pdbx_strand_id
1 'polypeptide(L)'
;MQCMNSSPALLNNSLALTLESMRGLPLHLLGTVKVKDTWIDPPGDIFVDIHPDAALTRIYFEQIFCLTPITAANGRTEYGVRVSLTENNDPNTPDLLIYGELRDVAPTIETTIPSSSSSSPKFLHLLAARVIPGVPPPPTFRLPRPDDPTPRKPPPAFGAKRKRDAVGLPFALPSGPSESSKRVKTSEKGKGRAVPKEGTAEEAMRKAAAEVMLHMPKPGKASAGSAQMNVNVKALGKDARVGMKKDTFKVPSVPIRAGSQRVDQRASTQPDVFGTVSGEPPDSVTGDANVEKENKTAVKKAVTKCLGKHGISKTHAEFKDLFQTCYHGTSFALRRCMARSLIEPSVIERFVVAHVTMYVLDAPS
;
A
#
# COMPACT_ATOMS: atom_id res chain seq x y z
N MET A 1 -12.09 -13.87 20.07
CA MET A 1 -11.46 -12.80 19.27
C MET A 1 -10.34 -12.19 20.11
N GLN A 2 -9.12 -12.72 19.99
CA GLN A 2 -7.95 -12.09 20.59
C GLN A 2 -7.60 -10.87 19.74
N CYS A 3 -7.59 -9.68 20.35
CA CYS A 3 -7.01 -8.50 19.73
C CYS A 3 -5.51 -8.81 19.52
N MET A 4 -5.12 -9.10 18.29
CA MET A 4 -3.71 -9.24 17.95
C MET A 4 -3.05 -7.90 18.24
N ASN A 5 -2.08 -7.91 19.16
CA ASN A 5 -1.19 -6.78 19.39
C ASN A 5 -0.62 -6.36 18.03
N SER A 6 -1.04 -5.20 17.54
CA SER A 6 -0.56 -4.62 16.29
C SER A 6 0.93 -4.35 16.45
N SER A 7 1.76 -5.28 15.97
CA SER A 7 3.21 -5.11 15.98
C SER A 7 3.57 -3.83 15.21
N PRO A 8 4.46 -2.96 15.73
CA PRO A 8 4.87 -1.73 15.05
C PRO A 8 5.49 -1.99 13.66
N ALA A 9 5.83 -3.25 13.35
CA ALA A 9 6.24 -3.70 12.03
C ALA A 9 5.18 -3.47 10.93
N LEU A 10 3.87 -3.47 11.28
CA LEU A 10 2.80 -3.22 10.32
C LEU A 10 2.82 -1.78 9.78
N LEU A 11 3.16 -0.80 10.63
CA LEU A 11 3.29 0.60 10.21
C LEU A 11 4.47 0.83 9.25
N ASN A 12 5.48 -0.05 9.28
CA ASN A 12 6.63 0.03 8.38
C ASN A 12 6.42 -0.69 7.05
N ASN A 13 5.33 -1.47 6.90
CA ASN A 13 5.05 -2.19 5.67
C ASN A 13 4.13 -1.38 4.76
N SER A 14 4.71 -0.87 3.66
CA SER A 14 3.98 -0.04 2.69
C SER A 14 2.74 -0.74 2.11
N LEU A 15 2.79 -2.07 1.94
CA LEU A 15 1.65 -2.83 1.43
C LEU A 15 0.52 -2.90 2.47
N ALA A 16 0.85 -3.11 3.74
CA ALA A 16 -0.15 -3.12 4.81
C ALA A 16 -0.87 -1.77 4.94
N LEU A 17 -0.13 -0.66 4.86
CA LEU A 17 -0.69 0.69 4.85
C LEU A 17 -1.60 0.92 3.64
N THR A 18 -1.20 0.43 2.47
CA THR A 18 -1.99 0.56 1.24
C THR A 18 -3.27 -0.26 1.32
N LEU A 19 -3.22 -1.49 1.85
CA LEU A 19 -4.41 -2.32 2.01
C LEU A 19 -5.39 -1.74 3.04
N GLU A 20 -4.90 -1.12 4.13
CA GLU A 20 -5.78 -0.47 5.10
C GLU A 20 -6.44 0.78 4.51
N SER A 21 -5.73 1.58 3.70
CA SER A 21 -6.34 2.74 3.03
C SER A 21 -7.39 2.33 2.01
N MET A 22 -7.28 1.12 1.46
CA MET A 22 -8.25 0.52 0.54
C MET A 22 -9.43 -0.18 1.23
N ARG A 23 -9.50 -0.15 2.56
CA ARG A 23 -10.56 -0.85 3.28
C ARG A 23 -11.95 -0.33 2.92
N GLY A 24 -12.74 -1.21 2.31
CA GLY A 24 -14.10 -0.91 1.87
C GLY A 24 -14.20 -0.33 0.45
N LEU A 25 -13.09 -0.29 -0.29
CA LEU A 25 -13.09 -0.07 -1.74
C LEU A 25 -13.17 -1.42 -2.48
N PRO A 26 -13.83 -1.47 -3.65
CA PRO A 26 -13.80 -2.64 -4.50
C PRO A 26 -12.38 -2.85 -5.03
N LEU A 27 -11.88 -4.09 -4.94
CA LEU A 27 -10.62 -4.50 -5.57
C LEU A 27 -10.94 -5.15 -6.92
N HIS A 28 -10.15 -4.82 -7.95
CA HIS A 28 -10.36 -5.37 -9.28
C HIS A 28 -9.50 -6.60 -9.50
N LEU A 29 -10.14 -7.74 -9.72
CA LEU A 29 -9.46 -8.96 -10.12
C LEU A 29 -8.97 -8.84 -11.57
N LEU A 30 -7.66 -8.88 -11.77
CA LEU A 30 -7.06 -8.84 -13.12
C LEU A 30 -6.94 -10.23 -13.75
N GLY A 31 -6.73 -11.26 -12.93
CA GLY A 31 -6.65 -12.65 -13.39
C GLY A 31 -5.54 -13.44 -12.71
N THR A 32 -5.19 -14.59 -13.31
CA THR A 32 -4.10 -15.43 -12.83
C THR A 32 -2.80 -15.14 -13.57
N VAL A 33 -1.68 -15.20 -12.87
CA VAL A 33 -0.34 -14.98 -13.43
C VAL A 33 0.64 -15.98 -12.83
N LYS A 34 1.66 -16.37 -13.58
CA LYS A 34 2.74 -17.24 -13.07
C LYS A 34 3.58 -16.47 -12.06
N VAL A 35 3.75 -17.04 -10.87
CA VAL A 35 4.53 -16.41 -9.79
C VAL A 35 5.99 -16.25 -10.19
N LYS A 36 6.55 -17.19 -10.96
CA LYS A 36 7.93 -17.16 -11.45
C LYS A 36 8.20 -16.03 -12.44
N ASP A 37 7.17 -15.60 -13.17
CA ASP A 37 7.29 -14.56 -14.20
C ASP A 37 7.01 -13.16 -13.64
N THR A 38 6.67 -13.07 -12.34
CA THR A 38 6.27 -11.83 -11.68
C THR A 38 7.32 -11.43 -10.65
N TRP A 39 7.80 -10.19 -10.75
CA TRP A 39 8.68 -9.62 -9.74
C TRP A 39 7.86 -9.16 -8.55
N ILE A 40 7.93 -9.93 -7.47
CA ILE A 40 7.30 -9.59 -6.21
C ILE A 40 8.33 -8.96 -5.28
N ASP A 41 7.90 -7.94 -4.52
CA ASP A 41 8.67 -7.39 -3.41
C ASP A 41 9.05 -8.53 -2.45
N PRO A 42 10.21 -8.47 -1.74
CA PRO A 42 10.60 -9.53 -0.82
C PRO A 42 9.42 -9.87 0.09
N PRO A 43 9.13 -11.17 0.25
CA PRO A 43 7.89 -11.62 0.86
C PRO A 43 7.79 -11.03 2.27
N GLY A 44 6.93 -10.03 2.45
CA GLY A 44 6.42 -9.71 3.77
C GLY A 44 5.51 -10.83 4.21
N ASP A 45 5.50 -11.16 5.50
CA ASP A 45 4.53 -12.10 6.08
C ASP A 45 3.13 -11.44 6.16
N ILE A 46 2.58 -11.05 5.00
CA ILE A 46 1.21 -10.55 4.88
C ILE A 46 0.33 -11.73 4.47
N PHE A 47 -0.44 -12.19 5.44
CA PHE A 47 -1.40 -13.27 5.25
C PHE A 47 -2.73 -12.72 4.75
N VAL A 48 -3.34 -13.45 3.82
CA VAL A 48 -4.70 -13.19 3.36
C VAL A 48 -5.63 -14.14 4.11
N ASP A 49 -6.50 -13.58 4.94
CA ASP A 49 -7.56 -14.32 5.60
C ASP A 49 -8.85 -14.24 4.78
N ILE A 50 -9.49 -15.39 4.56
CA ILE A 50 -10.78 -15.48 3.87
C ILE A 50 -11.83 -15.80 4.93
N HIS A 51 -12.78 -14.90 5.09
CA HIS A 51 -13.89 -15.10 6.02
C HIS A 51 -14.61 -16.42 5.70
N PRO A 52 -14.93 -17.28 6.71
CA PRO A 52 -15.53 -18.59 6.48
C PRO A 52 -16.86 -18.55 5.72
N ASP A 53 -17.64 -17.47 5.91
CA ASP A 53 -18.93 -17.27 5.21
C ASP A 53 -18.78 -16.85 3.74
N ALA A 54 -17.57 -16.46 3.29
CA ALA A 54 -17.29 -16.09 1.92
C ALA A 54 -17.08 -17.32 1.03
N ALA A 55 -18.08 -18.21 0.97
CA ALA A 55 -17.98 -19.52 0.32
C ALA A 55 -17.51 -19.44 -1.14
N LEU A 56 -18.00 -18.47 -1.92
CA LEU A 56 -17.58 -18.28 -3.31
C LEU A 56 -16.10 -17.92 -3.45
N THR A 57 -15.61 -17.04 -2.59
CA THR A 57 -14.18 -16.66 -2.54
C THR A 57 -13.32 -17.85 -2.14
N ARG A 58 -13.77 -18.65 -1.16
CA ARG A 58 -13.07 -19.85 -0.74
C ARG A 58 -12.97 -20.88 -1.87
N ILE A 59 -14.09 -21.20 -2.52
CA ILE A 59 -14.13 -22.11 -3.67
C ILE A 59 -13.24 -21.60 -4.81
N TYR A 60 -13.26 -20.30 -5.09
CA TYR A 60 -12.42 -19.69 -6.12
C TYR A 60 -10.92 -19.92 -5.84
N PHE A 61 -10.47 -19.65 -4.63
CA PHE A 61 -9.06 -19.86 -4.27
C PHE A 61 -8.68 -21.33 -4.13
N GLU A 62 -9.59 -22.20 -3.64
CA GLU A 62 -9.40 -23.65 -3.64
C GLU A 62 -9.22 -24.17 -5.08
N GLN A 63 -10.03 -23.71 -6.02
CA GLN A 63 -9.90 -24.07 -7.44
C GLN A 63 -8.56 -23.61 -8.02
N ILE A 64 -8.09 -22.41 -7.69
CA ILE A 64 -6.84 -21.89 -8.27
C ILE A 64 -5.61 -22.55 -7.64
N PHE A 65 -5.59 -22.72 -6.32
CA PHE A 65 -4.37 -23.11 -5.60
C PHE A 65 -4.31 -24.58 -5.21
N CYS A 66 -5.45 -25.28 -5.11
CA CYS A 66 -5.50 -26.66 -4.63
C CYS A 66 -5.72 -27.70 -5.75
N LEU A 67 -6.07 -27.29 -6.98
CA LEU A 67 -6.25 -28.24 -8.09
C LEU A 67 -4.94 -28.86 -8.57
N THR A 68 -3.84 -28.11 -8.51
CA THR A 68 -2.52 -28.59 -8.95
C THR A 68 -1.62 -28.82 -7.73
N PRO A 69 -1.00 -30.01 -7.59
CA PRO A 69 -0.06 -30.27 -6.51
C PRO A 69 1.09 -29.25 -6.52
N ILE A 70 1.42 -28.72 -5.34
CA ILE A 70 2.51 -27.76 -5.18
C ILE A 70 3.84 -28.52 -5.18
N THR A 71 4.53 -28.49 -6.32
CA THR A 71 5.81 -29.20 -6.53
C THR A 71 7.04 -28.30 -6.38
N ALA A 72 6.84 -26.99 -6.20
CA ALA A 72 7.94 -26.05 -6.11
C ALA A 72 8.74 -26.25 -4.81
N ALA A 73 10.07 -26.21 -4.91
CA ALA A 73 10.96 -26.42 -3.75
C ALA A 73 10.80 -25.39 -2.64
N ASN A 74 10.32 -24.18 -2.98
CA ASN A 74 9.98 -23.13 -2.02
C ASN A 74 8.58 -23.29 -1.39
N GLY A 75 7.85 -24.35 -1.72
CA GLY A 75 6.50 -24.59 -1.24
C GLY A 75 5.45 -23.63 -1.82
N ARG A 76 5.77 -22.83 -2.84
CA ARG A 76 4.82 -21.86 -3.42
C ARG A 76 4.02 -22.40 -4.58
N THR A 77 2.80 -21.90 -4.74
CA THR A 77 1.97 -22.18 -5.91
C THR A 77 2.63 -21.67 -7.19
N GLU A 78 2.41 -22.37 -8.30
CA GLU A 78 2.93 -21.95 -9.62
C GLU A 78 2.25 -20.66 -10.11
N TYR A 79 0.95 -20.55 -9.85
CA TYR A 79 0.12 -19.41 -10.22
C TYR A 79 -0.27 -18.60 -8.98
N GLY A 80 -0.43 -17.30 -9.19
CA GLY A 80 -0.98 -16.34 -8.25
C GLY A 80 -2.14 -15.57 -8.88
N VAL A 81 -2.95 -14.92 -8.05
CA VAL A 81 -4.07 -14.07 -8.46
C VAL A 81 -3.63 -12.62 -8.38
N ARG A 82 -3.62 -11.93 -9.52
CA ARG A 82 -3.27 -10.51 -9.62
C ARG A 82 -4.51 -9.66 -9.42
N VAL A 83 -4.40 -8.68 -8.54
CA VAL A 83 -5.49 -7.79 -8.13
C VAL A 83 -4.99 -6.36 -8.27
N SER A 84 -5.72 -5.52 -9.00
CA SER A 84 -5.39 -4.10 -9.08
C SER A 84 -5.92 -3.35 -7.86
N LEU A 85 -5.08 -2.44 -7.39
CA LEU A 85 -5.39 -1.51 -6.30
C LEU A 85 -6.12 -0.25 -6.82
N THR A 86 -6.33 -0.12 -8.13
CA THR A 86 -7.05 1.01 -8.74
C THR A 86 -8.08 0.54 -9.75
N GLU A 87 -9.11 1.35 -9.97
CA GLU A 87 -10.12 1.07 -10.99
C GLU A 87 -9.59 1.31 -12.42
N ASN A 88 -8.56 2.15 -12.56
CA ASN A 88 -8.11 2.68 -13.84
C ASN A 88 -6.96 1.89 -14.49
N ASN A 89 -6.54 0.75 -13.93
CA ASN A 89 -5.36 0.00 -14.39
C ASN A 89 -4.15 0.92 -14.64
N ASP A 90 -3.92 1.88 -13.73
CA ASP A 90 -2.81 2.82 -13.89
C ASP A 90 -1.48 2.05 -13.74
N PRO A 91 -0.62 2.01 -14.77
CA PRO A 91 0.65 1.27 -14.71
C PRO A 91 1.60 1.78 -13.62
N ASN A 92 1.36 2.99 -13.09
CA ASN A 92 2.14 3.54 -11.99
C ASN A 92 1.70 3.03 -10.63
N THR A 93 0.49 2.47 -10.52
CA THR A 93 0.03 1.92 -9.24
C THR A 93 0.44 0.46 -9.17
N PRO A 94 1.16 0.05 -8.11
CA PRO A 94 1.56 -1.33 -7.98
C PRO A 94 0.35 -2.22 -7.76
N ASP A 95 0.27 -3.31 -8.52
CA ASP A 95 -0.74 -4.34 -8.29
C ASP A 95 -0.35 -5.24 -7.11
N LEU A 96 -1.35 -5.94 -6.59
CA LEU A 96 -1.20 -6.98 -5.59
C LEU A 96 -1.18 -8.36 -6.26
N LEU A 97 -0.31 -9.24 -5.78
CA LEU A 97 -0.31 -10.66 -6.12
C LEU A 97 -0.66 -11.48 -4.86
N ILE A 98 -1.72 -12.28 -4.95
CA ILE A 98 -2.09 -13.27 -3.94
C ILE A 98 -1.60 -14.63 -4.41
N TYR A 99 -0.83 -15.35 -3.59
CA TYR A 99 -0.32 -16.68 -3.92
C TYR A 99 -0.36 -17.60 -2.71
N GLY A 100 -0.29 -18.92 -2.93
CA GLY A 100 -0.25 -19.90 -1.86
C GLY A 100 1.18 -20.33 -1.52
N GLU A 101 1.45 -20.60 -0.25
CA GLU A 101 2.69 -21.20 0.24
C GLU A 101 2.37 -22.29 1.27
N LEU A 102 2.90 -23.50 1.06
CA LEU A 102 2.83 -24.58 2.03
C LEU A 102 3.81 -24.29 3.16
N ARG A 103 3.28 -24.13 4.37
CA ARG A 103 4.08 -24.01 5.59
C ARG A 103 3.80 -25.19 6.51
N ASP A 104 4.86 -25.60 7.21
CA ASP A 104 4.74 -26.55 8.30
C ASP A 104 4.09 -25.81 9.48
N VAL A 105 2.95 -26.34 9.95
CA VAL A 105 2.33 -25.80 11.15
C VAL A 105 3.09 -26.32 12.35
N ALA A 106 3.63 -25.40 13.15
CA ALA A 106 4.20 -25.76 14.45
C ALA A 106 3.13 -26.52 15.24
N PRO A 107 3.48 -27.66 15.87
CA PRO A 107 2.51 -28.55 16.51
C PRO A 107 1.79 -27.77 17.63
N THR A 108 0.59 -27.30 17.32
CA THR A 108 -0.32 -26.69 18.29
C THR A 108 -1.15 -27.84 18.83
N ILE A 109 -1.15 -28.00 20.15
CA ILE A 109 -1.34 -29.27 20.89
C ILE A 109 -2.73 -29.95 20.73
N GLU A 110 -3.68 -29.42 19.96
CA GLU A 110 -5.10 -29.70 20.25
C GLU A 110 -5.94 -30.36 19.15
N THR A 111 -5.39 -31.00 18.11
CA THR A 111 -6.25 -31.74 17.18
C THR A 111 -5.60 -33.00 16.62
N THR A 112 -5.67 -34.06 17.41
CA THR A 112 -5.32 -35.44 17.01
C THR A 112 -6.38 -36.00 16.06
N ILE A 113 -6.29 -35.65 14.77
CA ILE A 113 -6.94 -36.41 13.71
C ILE A 113 -5.94 -37.47 13.25
N PRO A 114 -6.26 -38.78 13.30
CA PRO A 114 -5.36 -39.83 12.85
C PRO A 114 -5.20 -39.75 11.32
N SER A 115 -4.09 -39.17 10.87
CA SER A 115 -3.69 -39.22 9.45
C SER A 115 -2.75 -40.40 9.23
N SER A 116 -2.97 -41.18 8.18
CA SER A 116 -2.15 -42.35 7.81
C SER A 116 -0.84 -41.97 7.09
N SER A 117 -0.62 -40.69 6.82
CA SER A 117 0.61 -40.15 6.22
C SER A 117 1.69 -39.95 7.28
N SER A 118 2.88 -40.49 7.07
CA SER A 118 4.05 -40.32 7.95
C SER A 118 4.66 -38.91 7.95
N SER A 119 4.24 -38.03 7.04
CA SER A 119 4.65 -36.63 7.01
C SER A 119 3.72 -35.74 7.84
N SER A 120 4.28 -34.76 8.56
CA SER A 120 3.51 -33.74 9.26
C SER A 120 2.55 -33.02 8.30
N PRO A 121 1.30 -32.76 8.70
CA PRO A 121 0.34 -32.06 7.87
C PRO A 121 0.85 -30.65 7.55
N LYS A 122 0.85 -30.29 6.26
CA LYS A 122 1.18 -28.94 5.78
C LYS A 122 -0.09 -28.18 5.51
N PHE A 123 -0.08 -26.88 5.83
CA PHE A 123 -1.21 -26.00 5.55
C PHE A 123 -0.83 -25.03 4.44
N LEU A 124 -1.78 -24.79 3.54
CA LEU A 124 -1.65 -23.78 2.51
C LEU A 124 -1.99 -22.42 3.12
N HIS A 125 -1.00 -21.55 3.25
CA HIS A 125 -1.19 -20.17 3.64
C HIS A 125 -1.32 -19.31 2.39
N LEU A 126 -2.31 -18.42 2.38
CA LEU A 126 -2.43 -17.41 1.34
C LEU A 126 -1.62 -16.18 1.75
N LEU A 127 -0.73 -15.74 0.87
CA LEU A 127 0.09 -14.57 1.07
C LEU A 127 -0.20 -13.51 0.01
N ALA A 128 -0.01 -12.25 0.41
CA ALA A 128 -0.16 -11.09 -0.45
C ALA A 128 1.19 -10.38 -0.58
N ALA A 129 1.61 -10.12 -1.82
CA ALA A 129 2.83 -9.36 -2.11
C ALA A 129 2.58 -8.28 -3.16
N ARG A 130 3.39 -7.23 -3.13
CA ARG A 130 3.33 -6.14 -4.10
C ARG A 130 4.07 -6.54 -5.38
N VAL A 131 3.45 -6.33 -6.54
CA VAL A 131 4.08 -6.50 -7.84
C VAL A 131 4.94 -5.27 -8.13
N ILE A 132 6.20 -5.51 -8.48
CA ILE A 132 7.13 -4.47 -8.92
C ILE A 132 7.04 -4.37 -10.46
N PRO A 133 6.78 -3.17 -11.01
CA PRO A 133 6.77 -2.97 -12.45
C PRO A 133 8.19 -3.08 -12.99
N GLY A 134 8.54 -4.27 -13.50
CA GLY A 134 9.80 -4.53 -14.21
C GLY A 134 10.81 -5.35 -13.42
N VAL A 135 11.87 -5.74 -14.12
CA VAL A 135 13.00 -6.46 -13.54
C VAL A 135 13.63 -5.57 -12.47
N PRO A 136 13.78 -6.03 -11.21
CA PRO A 136 14.46 -5.27 -10.20
C PRO A 136 15.84 -4.89 -10.73
N PRO A 137 16.28 -3.64 -10.55
CA PRO A 137 17.59 -3.22 -11.02
C PRO A 137 18.61 -4.23 -10.48
N PRO A 138 19.49 -4.79 -11.34
CA PRO A 138 20.48 -5.77 -10.89
C PRO A 138 21.20 -5.17 -9.70
N PRO A 139 21.54 -5.96 -8.66
CA PRO A 139 22.16 -5.44 -7.45
C PRO A 139 23.40 -4.67 -7.87
N THR A 140 23.26 -3.34 -7.89
CA THR A 140 24.36 -2.49 -8.31
C THR A 140 25.37 -2.65 -7.20
N PHE A 141 26.43 -3.42 -7.44
CA PHE A 141 27.64 -3.33 -6.65
C PHE A 141 28.07 -1.88 -6.75
N ARG A 142 27.64 -1.08 -5.77
CA ARG A 142 28.09 0.28 -5.64
C ARG A 142 29.56 0.16 -5.31
N LEU A 143 30.41 0.42 -6.31
CA LEU A 143 31.81 0.67 -6.04
C LEU A 143 31.86 1.72 -4.92
N PRO A 144 32.64 1.48 -3.86
CA PRO A 144 32.74 2.44 -2.76
C PRO A 144 33.06 3.79 -3.37
N ARG A 145 32.22 4.79 -3.08
CA ARG A 145 32.47 6.13 -3.60
C ARG A 145 33.83 6.57 -3.04
N PRO A 146 34.64 7.33 -3.80
CA PRO A 146 35.93 7.84 -3.32
C PRO A 146 35.84 8.58 -1.99
N ASP A 147 34.66 9.15 -1.69
CA ASP A 147 34.33 9.87 -0.45
C ASP A 147 33.59 9.02 0.60
N ASP A 148 33.25 7.76 0.29
CA ASP A 148 32.68 6.84 1.28
C ASP A 148 33.83 6.44 2.22
N PRO A 149 33.78 6.78 3.52
CA PRO A 149 34.87 6.50 4.44
C PRO A 149 35.15 5.00 4.39
N THR A 150 36.26 4.64 3.76
CA THR A 150 36.72 3.26 3.69
C THR A 150 36.69 2.74 5.11
N PRO A 151 35.99 1.61 5.40
CA PRO A 151 35.87 1.10 6.76
C PRO A 151 37.28 1.03 7.33
N ARG A 152 37.58 1.95 8.25
CA ARG A 152 38.93 2.10 8.82
C ARG A 152 39.24 0.76 9.43
N LYS A 153 40.18 0.04 8.81
CA LYS A 153 40.67 -1.22 9.36
C LYS A 153 40.99 -0.95 10.83
N PRO A 154 40.44 -1.73 11.78
CA PRO A 154 40.78 -1.55 13.18
C PRO A 154 42.31 -1.59 13.28
N PRO A 155 42.92 -0.72 14.12
CA PRO A 155 44.36 -0.68 14.26
C PRO A 155 44.88 -2.10 14.49
N PRO A 156 45.94 -2.55 13.77
CA PRO A 156 46.56 -3.82 14.08
C PRO A 156 47.08 -3.71 15.51
N ALA A 157 46.34 -4.28 16.45
CA ALA A 157 46.75 -4.33 17.83
C ALA A 157 48.13 -4.99 17.87
N PHE A 158 49.09 -4.17 18.29
CA PHE A 158 50.40 -4.54 18.77
C PHE A 158 50.30 -5.82 19.61
N GLY A 159 50.87 -6.91 19.10
CA GLY A 159 50.82 -8.20 19.77
C GLY A 159 51.78 -9.22 19.19
N ALA A 160 52.97 -8.78 18.78
CA ALA A 160 54.06 -9.68 18.47
C ALA A 160 54.48 -10.48 19.72
N LYS A 161 54.57 -11.80 19.55
CA LYS A 161 55.60 -12.70 20.10
C LYS A 161 55.82 -12.67 21.62
N ARG A 162 55.33 -13.71 22.31
CA ARG A 162 56.15 -14.43 23.29
C ARG A 162 56.22 -15.90 22.92
N LYS A 163 57.35 -16.26 22.35
CA LYS A 163 57.87 -17.62 22.28
C LYS A 163 58.36 -17.95 23.70
N ARG A 164 57.72 -18.90 24.38
CA ARG A 164 58.27 -19.53 25.58
C ARG A 164 58.24 -21.04 25.33
N ASP A 165 59.42 -21.57 25.03
CA ASP A 165 59.66 -23.00 24.95
C ASP A 165 59.82 -23.58 26.36
N ALA A 166 59.48 -24.87 26.44
CA ALA A 166 60.03 -25.93 27.29
C ALA A 166 59.19 -26.47 28.48
N VAL A 167 58.99 -27.80 28.34
CA VAL A 167 58.94 -28.89 29.35
C VAL A 167 57.56 -29.48 29.67
N GLY A 168 57.37 -30.75 29.24
CA GLY A 168 56.74 -31.74 30.12
C GLY A 168 55.68 -32.69 29.55
N LEU A 169 56.10 -33.67 28.72
CA LEU A 169 55.75 -35.11 28.86
C LEU A 169 54.30 -35.60 28.55
N PRO A 170 54.09 -36.92 28.27
CA PRO A 170 53.64 -37.38 26.94
C PRO A 170 52.37 -38.26 26.96
N PHE A 171 51.75 -38.50 25.80
CA PHE A 171 51.12 -39.81 25.53
C PHE A 171 51.05 -40.10 24.02
N ALA A 172 51.34 -41.37 23.70
CA ALA A 172 51.65 -41.96 22.39
C ALA A 172 50.40 -42.30 21.55
N LEU A 173 50.42 -42.09 20.21
CA LEU A 173 50.49 -43.07 19.08
C LEU A 173 49.27 -44.01 18.88
N PRO A 174 49.06 -44.65 17.70
CA PRO A 174 49.35 -44.31 16.29
C PRO A 174 48.11 -44.57 15.35
N SER A 175 48.03 -44.18 14.07
CA SER A 175 48.65 -44.88 12.91
C SER A 175 47.91 -44.50 11.60
N GLY A 176 48.67 -44.33 10.51
CA GLY A 176 48.23 -44.73 9.15
C GLY A 176 48.19 -43.66 8.04
N PRO A 177 48.63 -43.96 6.79
CA PRO A 177 49.28 -42.99 5.90
C PRO A 177 48.65 -42.81 4.49
N SER A 178 49.01 -41.73 3.80
CA SER A 178 49.39 -41.66 2.36
C SER A 178 49.29 -40.19 1.87
N GLU A 179 50.42 -39.51 1.68
CA GLU A 179 51.16 -39.33 0.40
C GLU A 179 50.50 -38.30 -0.54
N SER A 180 51.04 -37.07 -0.61
CA SER A 180 52.04 -36.58 -1.60
C SER A 180 51.35 -36.09 -2.90
N SER A 181 51.57 -34.90 -3.47
CA SER A 181 52.80 -34.23 -3.88
C SER A 181 52.53 -32.73 -4.18
N LYS A 182 53.29 -31.77 -3.62
CA LYS A 182 54.41 -30.99 -4.25
C LYS A 182 54.11 -30.41 -5.65
N ARG A 183 53.98 -29.07 -5.75
CA ARG A 183 54.99 -28.04 -6.16
C ARG A 183 54.96 -27.83 -7.70
N VAL A 184 54.83 -26.62 -8.23
CA VAL A 184 55.94 -25.73 -8.67
C VAL A 184 55.36 -24.40 -9.20
N LYS A 185 56.17 -23.34 -9.05
CA LYS A 185 56.01 -21.94 -9.45
C LYS A 185 57.08 -21.62 -10.50
N THR A 186 56.75 -20.94 -11.60
CA THR A 186 57.61 -20.18 -12.56
C THR A 186 56.70 -19.63 -13.66
N SER A 187 56.46 -18.32 -13.81
CA SER A 187 57.22 -17.28 -14.55
C SER A 187 57.37 -17.47 -16.08
N GLU A 188 57.11 -16.37 -16.79
CA GLU A 188 57.52 -15.97 -18.16
C GLU A 188 56.59 -16.15 -19.38
N LYS A 189 56.09 -14.99 -19.85
CA LYS A 189 56.36 -14.35 -21.16
C LYS A 189 56.09 -15.17 -22.44
N GLY A 190 55.01 -14.81 -23.15
CA GLY A 190 54.75 -15.26 -24.54
C GLY A 190 53.95 -14.23 -25.35
N LYS A 191 54.56 -13.76 -26.45
CA LYS A 191 54.01 -12.92 -27.52
C LYS A 191 53.21 -13.81 -28.52
N GLY A 192 52.05 -13.34 -28.99
CA GLY A 192 51.34 -13.89 -30.16
C GLY A 192 49.90 -13.36 -30.22
N ARG A 193 49.58 -12.37 -31.06
CA ARG A 193 49.16 -12.43 -32.48
C ARG A 193 47.74 -13.00 -32.69
N ALA A 194 46.79 -12.06 -32.75
CA ALA A 194 45.56 -11.94 -33.55
C ALA A 194 44.79 -13.19 -34.06
N VAL A 195 43.48 -13.24 -33.74
CA VAL A 195 42.36 -13.64 -34.64
C VAL A 195 41.08 -12.84 -34.23
N PRO A 196 40.18 -12.46 -35.18
CA PRO A 196 39.11 -11.46 -34.99
C PRO A 196 37.66 -12.04 -34.92
N LYS A 197 36.67 -11.14 -34.77
CA LYS A 197 35.18 -11.29 -34.76
C LYS A 197 34.60 -11.76 -33.43
N GLU A 198 33.66 -11.06 -32.80
CA GLU A 198 32.34 -10.66 -33.29
C GLU A 198 31.85 -9.43 -32.46
N GLY A 199 31.66 -8.27 -33.09
CA GLY A 199 31.47 -6.99 -32.36
C GLY A 199 30.69 -5.91 -33.11
N THR A 200 29.85 -6.29 -34.07
CA THR A 200 29.18 -5.32 -34.97
C THR A 200 27.87 -4.74 -34.44
N ALA A 201 27.28 -5.28 -33.38
CA ALA A 201 26.00 -4.78 -32.85
C ALA A 201 26.18 -3.73 -31.73
N GLU A 202 27.12 -3.95 -30.81
CA GLU A 202 27.27 -3.08 -29.63
C GLU A 202 27.95 -1.74 -29.97
N GLU A 203 28.89 -1.74 -30.93
CA GLU A 203 29.59 -0.53 -31.35
C GLU A 203 28.71 0.38 -32.24
N ALA A 204 27.79 -0.21 -33.00
CA ALA A 204 26.77 0.54 -33.74
C ALA A 204 25.78 1.23 -32.79
N MET A 205 25.39 0.57 -31.69
CA MET A 205 24.49 1.15 -30.68
C MET A 205 25.17 2.30 -29.90
N ARG A 206 26.46 2.18 -29.59
CA ARG A 206 27.22 3.28 -28.94
C ARG A 206 27.41 4.50 -29.85
N LYS A 207 27.61 4.30 -31.16
CA LYS A 207 27.72 5.41 -32.13
C LYS A 207 26.38 6.13 -32.33
N ALA A 208 25.28 5.39 -32.41
CA ALA A 208 23.93 5.98 -32.54
C ALA A 208 23.54 6.80 -31.29
N ALA A 209 23.88 6.33 -30.09
CA ALA A 209 23.62 7.07 -28.85
C ALA A 209 24.42 8.39 -28.77
N ALA A 210 25.66 8.41 -29.26
CA ALA A 210 26.49 9.61 -29.27
C ALA A 210 25.98 10.68 -30.25
N GLU A 211 25.38 10.28 -31.38
CA GLU A 211 24.83 11.21 -32.39
C GLU A 211 23.54 11.91 -31.92
N VAL A 212 22.70 11.19 -31.15
CA VAL A 212 21.44 11.74 -30.61
C VAL A 212 21.68 12.83 -29.56
N MET A 213 22.78 12.77 -28.80
CA MET A 213 23.10 13.79 -27.79
C MET A 213 23.59 15.13 -28.38
N LEU A 214 23.97 15.17 -29.66
CA LEU A 214 24.43 16.41 -30.32
C LEU A 214 23.29 17.27 -30.88
N HIS A 215 22.07 16.73 -30.99
CA HIS A 215 20.91 17.41 -31.59
C HIS A 215 19.81 17.77 -30.57
N MET A 216 20.12 17.87 -29.28
CA MET A 216 19.14 18.41 -28.33
C MET A 216 18.85 19.90 -28.63
N PRO A 217 17.56 20.28 -28.80
CA PRO A 217 17.17 21.68 -28.91
C PRO A 217 17.58 22.42 -27.63
N LYS A 218 18.43 23.44 -27.78
CA LYS A 218 18.80 24.32 -26.66
C LYS A 218 17.54 25.00 -26.10
N PRO A 219 17.28 24.93 -24.78
CA PRO A 219 16.22 25.73 -24.17
C PRO A 219 16.54 27.22 -24.37
N GLY A 220 15.58 27.93 -24.96
CA GLY A 220 15.69 29.34 -25.30
C GLY A 220 16.04 30.19 -24.08
N LYS A 221 17.11 30.98 -24.21
CA LYS A 221 17.46 32.07 -23.31
C LYS A 221 16.32 33.10 -23.30
N ALA A 222 15.60 33.21 -22.19
CA ALA A 222 14.79 34.37 -21.91
C ALA A 222 15.72 35.59 -21.77
N SER A 223 15.57 36.54 -22.68
CA SER A 223 16.31 37.79 -22.66
C SER A 223 15.87 38.63 -21.46
N ALA A 224 16.85 38.99 -20.64
CA ALA A 224 16.77 40.18 -19.81
C ALA A 224 16.47 41.39 -20.71
N GLY A 225 15.28 41.97 -20.55
CA GLY A 225 14.87 43.22 -21.15
C GLY A 225 14.44 44.16 -20.04
N SER A 226 15.39 44.96 -19.56
CA SER A 226 15.16 46.11 -18.71
C SER A 226 14.35 47.15 -19.48
N ALA A 227 13.13 47.43 -19.04
CA ALA A 227 12.41 48.64 -19.39
C ALA A 227 11.82 49.24 -18.11
N GLN A 228 12.39 50.38 -17.72
CA GLN A 228 11.88 51.26 -16.69
C GLN A 228 10.43 51.66 -17.01
N MET A 229 9.52 51.41 -16.07
CA MET A 229 8.34 52.26 -15.91
C MET A 229 8.18 52.60 -14.43
N ASN A 230 8.51 53.85 -14.13
CA ASN A 230 8.08 54.55 -12.93
C ASN A 230 6.54 54.58 -12.89
N VAL A 231 5.94 53.96 -11.88
CA VAL A 231 4.57 54.30 -11.49
C VAL A 231 4.54 54.64 -10.01
N ASN A 232 4.05 55.86 -9.79
CA ASN A 232 3.97 56.64 -8.59
C ASN A 232 3.05 55.99 -7.54
N VAL A 233 3.61 55.64 -6.38
CA VAL A 233 2.88 55.13 -5.21
C VAL A 233 2.35 56.32 -4.40
N LYS A 234 1.22 56.92 -4.82
CA LYS A 234 0.47 57.90 -4.02
C LYS A 234 -0.90 58.24 -4.63
N ALA A 235 -1.83 57.28 -4.64
CA ALA A 235 -3.27 57.52 -4.75
C ALA A 235 -4.06 56.23 -4.52
N LEU A 236 -4.15 55.78 -3.27
CA LEU A 236 -5.13 54.76 -2.85
C LEU A 236 -6.11 55.42 -1.89
N GLY A 237 -7.21 55.91 -2.46
CA GLY A 237 -8.35 56.47 -1.74
C GLY A 237 -9.09 55.40 -0.93
N LYS A 238 -9.66 55.82 0.20
CA LYS A 238 -10.22 54.98 1.27
C LYS A 238 -11.64 54.44 1.03
N ASP A 239 -12.17 54.45 -0.20
CA ASP A 239 -13.59 54.12 -0.44
C ASP A 239 -13.84 53.13 -1.59
N ALA A 240 -13.10 52.03 -1.64
CA ALA A 240 -13.40 50.92 -2.55
C ALA A 240 -14.12 49.78 -1.80
N ARG A 241 -15.45 49.87 -1.69
CA ARG A 241 -16.31 48.73 -1.37
C ARG A 241 -16.24 47.72 -2.52
N VAL A 242 -15.56 46.60 -2.29
CA VAL A 242 -15.50 45.47 -3.23
C VAL A 242 -16.86 44.79 -3.27
N GLY A 243 -17.64 45.11 -4.30
CA GLY A 243 -18.83 44.36 -4.69
C GLY A 243 -18.43 43.01 -5.29
N MET A 244 -19.06 41.94 -4.81
CA MET A 244 -18.93 40.59 -5.34
C MET A 244 -19.35 40.56 -6.82
N LYS A 245 -18.38 40.50 -7.74
CA LYS A 245 -18.63 40.03 -9.10
C LYS A 245 -18.43 38.52 -9.12
N LYS A 246 -19.53 37.80 -9.35
CA LYS A 246 -19.52 36.38 -9.71
C LYS A 246 -18.88 36.25 -11.08
N ASP A 247 -17.61 35.86 -11.13
CA ASP A 247 -17.00 35.33 -12.35
C ASP A 247 -17.53 33.91 -12.56
N THR A 248 -18.62 33.85 -13.32
CA THR A 248 -19.25 32.63 -13.79
C THR A 248 -18.38 32.04 -14.89
N PHE A 249 -17.76 30.90 -14.60
CA PHE A 249 -17.01 30.09 -15.56
C PHE A 249 -17.90 29.70 -16.74
N LYS A 250 -17.61 30.20 -17.95
CA LYS A 250 -18.36 29.87 -19.17
C LYS A 250 -17.92 28.50 -19.71
N VAL A 251 -18.66 27.47 -19.33
CA VAL A 251 -18.59 26.15 -19.98
C VAL A 251 -19.30 26.22 -21.34
N PRO A 252 -18.69 25.79 -22.45
CA PRO A 252 -19.35 25.70 -23.75
C PRO A 252 -20.59 24.81 -23.70
N SER A 253 -21.69 25.28 -24.28
CA SER A 253 -23.01 24.65 -24.27
C SER A 253 -22.99 23.27 -24.94
N VAL A 254 -23.26 22.22 -24.16
CA VAL A 254 -23.49 20.85 -24.65
C VAL A 254 -24.98 20.73 -25.09
N PRO A 255 -25.31 19.99 -26.18
CA PRO A 255 -26.67 19.96 -26.72
C PRO A 255 -27.72 19.50 -25.70
N ILE A 256 -28.71 20.37 -25.46
CA ILE A 256 -29.84 20.11 -24.57
C ILE A 256 -30.84 19.21 -25.31
N ARG A 257 -31.09 18.03 -24.75
CA ARG A 257 -32.13 17.09 -25.20
C ARG A 257 -33.50 17.75 -25.01
N ALA A 258 -34.23 17.92 -26.11
CA ALA A 258 -35.58 18.49 -26.13
C ALA A 258 -36.62 17.53 -25.52
N GLY A 259 -37.58 18.11 -24.79
CA GLY A 259 -38.76 17.45 -24.21
C GLY A 259 -38.86 17.73 -22.70
N SER A 260 -39.92 18.26 -22.11
CA SER A 260 -41.30 18.48 -22.57
C SER A 260 -41.93 19.60 -21.73
N GLN A 261 -42.85 20.35 -22.34
CA GLN A 261 -43.53 21.52 -21.79
C GLN A 261 -44.50 21.16 -20.65
N ARG A 262 -44.70 22.12 -19.75
CA ARG A 262 -45.90 22.24 -18.91
C ARG A 262 -47.06 22.79 -19.76
N VAL A 263 -48.21 22.12 -19.74
CA VAL A 263 -49.53 22.74 -19.96
C VAL A 263 -50.58 22.03 -19.09
N ASP A 264 -51.41 22.84 -18.44
CA ASP A 264 -52.59 22.49 -17.65
C ASP A 264 -53.74 21.86 -18.47
N GLN A 265 -54.58 21.11 -17.75
CA GLN A 265 -56.02 20.85 -17.98
C GLN A 265 -56.50 19.77 -18.99
N ARG A 266 -57.28 18.85 -18.38
CA ARG A 266 -58.59 18.31 -18.79
C ARG A 266 -58.66 17.06 -19.68
N ALA A 267 -59.13 15.99 -19.02
CA ALA A 267 -59.92 14.85 -19.48
C ALA A 267 -60.10 14.60 -20.99
N SER A 268 -59.56 13.48 -21.48
CA SER A 268 -60.29 12.56 -22.36
C SER A 268 -59.65 11.17 -22.36
N THR A 269 -60.50 10.17 -22.17
CA THR A 269 -60.30 8.72 -22.22
C THR A 269 -59.86 8.19 -23.60
N GLN A 270 -58.77 7.42 -23.64
CA GLN A 270 -58.51 6.31 -24.58
C GLN A 270 -57.57 5.28 -23.90
N PRO A 271 -57.78 3.96 -24.07
CA PRO A 271 -57.01 2.93 -23.37
C PRO A 271 -55.69 2.60 -24.09
N ASP A 272 -54.57 2.74 -23.37
CA ASP A 272 -53.25 2.32 -23.83
C ASP A 272 -52.98 0.85 -23.47
N VAL A 273 -52.34 0.16 -24.40
CA VAL A 273 -52.27 -1.30 -24.60
C VAL A 273 -51.05 -1.93 -23.90
N PHE A 274 -50.44 -1.24 -22.94
CA PHE A 274 -49.40 -1.81 -22.08
C PHE A 274 -49.86 -1.88 -20.63
N GLY A 275 -49.90 -3.11 -20.12
CA GLY A 275 -50.60 -3.52 -18.92
C GLY A 275 -50.28 -2.72 -17.66
N THR A 276 -51.37 -2.38 -16.97
CA THR A 276 -51.42 -1.91 -15.59
C THR A 276 -50.84 -2.98 -14.66
N VAL A 277 -49.55 -2.87 -14.33
CA VAL A 277 -49.01 -3.46 -13.10
C VAL A 277 -49.22 -2.42 -12.01
N SER A 278 -50.29 -2.60 -11.22
CA SER A 278 -50.50 -1.88 -9.97
C SER A 278 -49.45 -2.33 -8.94
N GLY A 279 -48.25 -1.77 -9.06
CA GLY A 279 -47.25 -1.72 -8.00
C GLY A 279 -47.24 -0.29 -7.46
N GLU A 280 -47.62 -0.13 -6.21
CA GLU A 280 -47.33 1.06 -5.42
C GLU A 280 -45.85 1.45 -5.62
N PRO A 281 -45.53 2.67 -6.06
CA PRO A 281 -44.14 3.12 -6.07
C PRO A 281 -43.66 3.25 -4.61
N PRO A 282 -42.51 2.66 -4.23
CA PRO A 282 -41.97 2.86 -2.90
C PRO A 282 -41.53 4.31 -2.73
N ASP A 283 -42.35 5.08 -2.01
CA ASP A 283 -41.96 6.32 -1.34
C ASP A 283 -40.87 6.02 -0.29
N SER A 284 -39.59 5.96 -0.68
CA SER A 284 -38.52 5.75 0.32
C SER A 284 -37.10 6.15 -0.09
N VAL A 285 -36.90 7.33 -0.69
CA VAL A 285 -35.52 7.90 -0.85
C VAL A 285 -35.33 9.24 -0.13
N THR A 286 -36.39 9.85 0.40
CA THR A 286 -36.32 11.11 1.17
C THR A 286 -36.22 10.91 2.69
N GLY A 287 -36.30 9.66 3.19
CA GLY A 287 -36.25 9.35 4.62
C GLY A 287 -34.86 9.40 5.25
N ASP A 288 -33.81 9.10 4.47
CA ASP A 288 -32.46 8.87 5.00
C ASP A 288 -31.79 10.15 5.51
N ALA A 289 -32.08 11.29 4.89
CA ALA A 289 -31.49 12.58 5.27
C ALA A 289 -31.90 13.04 6.69
N ASN A 290 -33.11 12.70 7.13
CA ASN A 290 -33.59 13.07 8.46
C ASN A 290 -32.93 12.21 9.55
N VAL A 291 -32.80 10.91 9.32
CA VAL A 291 -32.14 9.96 10.23
C VAL A 291 -30.67 10.35 10.45
N GLU A 292 -29.96 10.70 9.37
CA GLU A 292 -28.56 11.11 9.47
C GLU A 292 -28.38 12.41 10.28
N LYS A 293 -29.28 13.38 10.10
CA LYS A 293 -29.27 14.64 10.84
C LYS A 293 -29.54 14.42 12.34
N GLU A 294 -30.46 13.51 12.66
CA GLU A 294 -30.78 13.14 14.05
C GLU A 294 -29.57 12.47 14.72
N ASN A 295 -28.96 11.49 14.07
CA ASN A 295 -27.76 10.81 14.54
C ASN A 295 -26.60 11.79 14.77
N LYS A 296 -26.33 12.72 13.83
CA LYS A 296 -25.29 13.75 14.00
C LYS A 296 -25.57 14.64 15.20
N THR A 297 -26.83 14.98 15.44
CA THR A 297 -27.22 15.79 16.60
C THR A 297 -27.03 15.02 17.91
N ALA A 298 -27.33 13.72 17.93
CA ALA A 298 -27.07 12.83 19.06
C ALA A 298 -25.57 12.75 19.39
N VAL A 299 -24.70 12.58 18.38
CA VAL A 299 -23.24 12.58 18.57
C VAL A 299 -22.75 13.90 19.15
N LYS A 300 -23.18 15.06 18.62
CA LYS A 300 -22.79 16.38 19.15
C LYS A 300 -23.15 16.56 20.64
N LYS A 301 -24.35 16.10 21.02
CA LYS A 301 -24.81 16.14 22.42
C LYS A 301 -23.96 15.23 23.30
N ALA A 302 -23.68 14.01 22.84
CA ALA A 302 -22.85 13.04 23.57
C ALA A 302 -21.41 13.55 23.76
N VAL A 303 -20.78 14.12 22.73
CA VAL A 303 -19.42 14.71 22.83
C VAL A 303 -19.39 15.86 23.84
N THR A 304 -20.34 16.79 23.76
CA THR A 304 -20.43 17.93 24.70
C THR A 304 -20.60 17.44 26.14
N LYS A 305 -21.48 16.46 26.36
CA LYS A 305 -21.73 15.83 27.66
C LYS A 305 -20.48 15.13 28.20
N CYS A 306 -19.76 14.40 27.35
CA CYS A 306 -18.55 13.67 27.74
C CYS A 306 -17.40 14.60 28.10
N LEU A 307 -17.10 15.62 27.28
CA LEU A 307 -16.07 16.63 27.58
C LEU A 307 -16.36 17.38 28.88
N GLY A 308 -17.64 17.70 29.14
CA GLY A 308 -18.04 18.33 30.40
C GLY A 308 -17.73 17.48 31.64
N LYS A 309 -17.80 16.14 31.54
CA LYS A 309 -17.43 15.23 32.64
C LYS A 309 -15.92 15.28 32.96
N HIS A 310 -15.09 15.67 32.00
CA HIS A 310 -13.65 15.84 32.17
C HIS A 310 -13.25 17.29 32.48
N GLY A 311 -14.20 18.17 32.84
CA GLY A 311 -13.92 19.57 33.17
C GLY A 311 -13.72 20.49 31.96
N ILE A 312 -13.87 19.97 30.73
CA ILE A 312 -13.68 20.73 29.48
C ILE A 312 -15.03 21.31 29.06
N SER A 313 -15.36 22.47 29.62
CA SER A 313 -16.58 23.20 29.29
C SER A 313 -16.45 23.98 27.98
N LYS A 314 -17.56 24.54 27.46
CA LYS A 314 -17.56 25.36 26.23
C LYS A 314 -16.68 26.62 26.30
N THR A 315 -16.31 27.07 27.51
CA THR A 315 -15.44 28.23 27.72
C THR A 315 -13.96 27.85 27.78
N HIS A 316 -13.63 26.55 27.78
CA HIS A 316 -12.25 26.08 27.79
C HIS A 316 -11.56 26.40 26.46
N ALA A 317 -10.29 26.83 26.50
CA ALA A 317 -9.54 27.22 25.31
C ALA A 317 -9.46 26.08 24.27
N GLU A 318 -9.29 24.84 24.73
CA GLU A 318 -9.17 23.65 23.88
C GLU A 318 -10.51 23.01 23.51
N PHE A 319 -11.64 23.52 24.04
CA PHE A 319 -12.94 22.87 23.83
C PHE A 319 -13.25 22.71 22.35
N LYS A 320 -12.97 23.74 21.55
CA LYS A 320 -13.28 23.76 20.12
C LYS A 320 -12.53 22.64 19.38
N ASP A 321 -11.24 22.49 19.66
CA ASP A 321 -10.37 21.56 18.94
C ASP A 321 -10.67 20.11 19.35
N LEU A 322 -10.81 19.86 20.66
CA LEU A 322 -11.19 18.54 21.18
C LEU A 322 -12.60 18.13 20.74
N PHE A 323 -13.55 19.06 20.74
CA PHE A 323 -14.92 18.81 20.27
C PHE A 323 -14.93 18.39 18.81
N GLN A 324 -14.26 19.12 17.91
CA GLN A 324 -14.24 18.80 16.48
C GLN A 324 -13.56 17.46 16.24
N THR A 325 -12.42 17.21 16.89
CA THR A 325 -11.67 15.96 16.75
C THR A 325 -12.51 14.75 17.20
N CYS A 326 -13.12 14.82 18.38
CA CYS A 326 -13.98 13.75 18.89
C CYS A 326 -15.24 13.55 18.02
N TYR A 327 -15.87 14.65 17.59
CA TYR A 327 -17.06 14.63 16.75
C TYR A 327 -16.78 13.98 15.38
N HIS A 328 -15.69 14.39 14.72
CA HIS A 328 -15.30 13.85 13.42
C HIS A 328 -14.88 12.38 13.53
N GLY A 329 -14.07 12.03 14.53
CA GLY A 329 -13.67 10.63 14.79
C GLY A 329 -14.88 9.72 15.00
N THR A 330 -15.79 10.12 15.88
CA THR A 330 -17.00 9.34 16.18
C THR A 330 -17.91 9.22 14.95
N SER A 331 -18.09 10.32 14.20
CA SER A 331 -18.92 10.31 12.98
C SER A 331 -18.30 9.42 11.89
N PHE A 332 -16.97 9.41 11.76
CA PHE A 332 -16.27 8.56 10.80
C PHE A 332 -16.36 7.07 11.15
N ALA A 333 -16.23 6.73 12.43
CA ALA A 333 -16.39 5.37 12.93
C ALA A 333 -17.82 4.84 12.70
N LEU A 334 -18.83 5.68 12.90
CA LEU A 334 -20.25 5.33 12.76
C LEU A 334 -20.82 5.59 11.36
N ARG A 335 -20.00 5.97 10.36
CA ARG A 335 -20.47 6.45 9.04
C ARG A 335 -21.46 5.51 8.34
N ARG A 336 -21.25 4.20 8.44
CA ARG A 336 -22.10 3.18 7.80
C ARG A 336 -23.47 3.05 8.48
N CYS A 337 -23.53 3.27 9.79
CA CYS A 337 -24.77 3.18 10.56
C CYS A 337 -25.55 4.51 10.48
N MET A 338 -24.84 5.65 10.48
CA MET A 338 -25.44 6.99 10.50
C MET A 338 -26.40 7.24 9.34
N ALA A 339 -26.11 6.71 8.16
CA ALA A 339 -26.91 6.89 6.96
C ALA A 339 -28.06 5.87 6.82
N ARG A 340 -28.06 4.78 7.60
CA ARG A 340 -28.95 3.63 7.37
C ARG A 340 -30.02 3.46 8.46
N SER A 341 -29.73 3.85 9.70
CA SER A 341 -30.64 3.64 10.81
C SER A 341 -30.36 4.60 11.97
N LEU A 342 -31.36 4.76 12.85
CA LEU A 342 -31.13 5.42 14.15
C LEU A 342 -30.13 4.59 14.96
N ILE A 343 -29.11 5.27 15.49
CA ILE A 343 -28.06 4.63 16.27
C ILE A 343 -28.45 4.67 17.74
N GLU A 344 -28.31 3.54 18.43
CA GLU A 344 -28.56 3.46 19.85
C GLU A 344 -27.63 4.42 20.63
N PRO A 345 -28.15 5.20 21.59
CA PRO A 345 -27.35 6.16 22.37
C PRO A 345 -26.15 5.53 23.09
N SER A 346 -26.28 4.29 23.56
CA SER A 346 -25.22 3.56 24.27
C SER A 346 -24.00 3.30 23.38
N VAL A 347 -24.22 3.01 22.09
CA VAL A 347 -23.18 2.80 21.09
C VAL A 347 -22.47 4.13 20.82
N ILE A 348 -23.23 5.22 20.63
CA ILE A 348 -22.67 6.56 20.47
C ILE A 348 -21.78 6.92 21.67
N GLU A 349 -22.29 6.75 22.88
CA GLU A 349 -21.54 7.06 24.11
C GLU A 349 -20.24 6.25 24.20
N ARG A 350 -20.24 4.96 23.81
CA ARG A 350 -19.03 4.12 23.80
C ARG A 350 -17.94 4.66 22.87
N PHE A 351 -18.29 5.03 21.64
CA PHE A 351 -17.33 5.60 20.69
C PHE A 351 -16.84 7.00 21.11
N VAL A 352 -17.73 7.83 21.65
CA VAL A 352 -17.35 9.15 22.18
C VAL A 352 -16.37 9.00 23.34
N VAL A 353 -16.63 8.10 24.29
CA VAL A 353 -15.72 7.85 25.42
C VAL A 353 -14.36 7.37 24.93
N ALA A 354 -14.31 6.44 23.98
CA ALA A 354 -13.05 5.96 23.42
C ALA A 354 -12.23 7.10 22.79
N HIS A 355 -12.86 7.99 22.02
CA HIS A 355 -12.18 9.15 21.45
C HIS A 355 -11.73 10.15 22.52
N VAL A 356 -12.58 10.47 23.49
CA VAL A 356 -12.23 11.44 24.56
C VAL A 356 -11.06 10.92 25.40
N THR A 357 -11.06 9.64 25.78
CA THR A 357 -9.95 9.01 26.53
C THR A 357 -8.62 9.17 25.79
N MET A 358 -8.61 8.91 24.48
CA MET A 358 -7.39 8.98 23.66
C MET A 358 -6.78 10.37 23.57
N TYR A 359 -7.58 11.45 23.65
CA TYR A 359 -7.08 12.83 23.53
C TYR A 359 -6.90 13.55 24.87
N VAL A 360 -7.66 13.18 25.90
CA VAL A 360 -7.70 13.89 27.18
C VAL A 360 -6.91 13.18 28.28
N LEU A 361 -6.90 11.85 28.30
CA LEU A 361 -6.26 11.07 29.37
C LEU A 361 -4.85 10.60 29.00
N ASP A 362 -4.60 10.27 27.74
CA ASP A 362 -3.30 9.76 27.27
C ASP A 362 -2.36 10.88 26.76
N ALA A 363 -2.77 12.15 26.88
CA ALA A 363 -1.88 13.27 26.59
C ALA A 363 -0.84 13.38 27.73
N PRO A 364 0.47 13.20 27.46
CA PRO A 364 1.49 13.45 28.48
C PRO A 364 1.43 14.94 28.86
N SER A 365 1.11 15.19 30.13
CA SER A 365 1.02 16.53 30.74
C SER A 365 2.36 17.27 30.71
#